data_AF-A0A1G1LKM6-F1
#
_entry.id   AF-A0A1G1LKM6-F1
#
_cell.length_a   1.000
_cell.length_b   1.000
_cell.length_c   1.000
_cell.angle_alpha   90.00
_cell.angle_beta   90.00
_cell.angle_gamma   90.00
#
_symmetry.space_group_name_H-M   'P 1'
#
loop_
_entity.id
_entity.type
_entity.pdbx_description
1 polymer ?
#
loop_
_entity_poly.entity_id
_entity_poly.type
_entity_poly.pdbx_seq_one_letter_code
_entity_poly.pdbx_strand_id
1 'polypeptide(L)'
;GHAIDNAYRLRRRPTRRKLFGHPATPYPEYYTPKPYSKSFVQHLDHWYAQSHPDEDFAETFAVWLDPQSMWSTRYAGWPAEPKLEYVDRLMRELSHTRPRVKSTREVDPLRRLRKTLGEHYRKKREHYGVDHPDFYESDLRNLFSDAPEYLKNPSAARFVRRVRKEVRSTVASFTDSYQYTIDQLLESIVERCRELNLRLTDSEEATKIDFMVFLTVQTMNYLHSGRHRVAL
;
A
#
# COMPACT_ATOMS: atom_id res chain seq x y z
N GLY A 1 5.02 -18.28 -2.35
CA GLY A 1 4.70 -18.49 -3.78
C GLY A 1 5.93 -18.59 -4.67
N HIS A 2 6.77 -17.55 -4.73
CA HIS A 2 7.90 -17.46 -5.69
C HIS A 2 8.84 -18.66 -5.75
N ALA A 3 9.18 -19.26 -4.60
CA ALA A 3 10.04 -20.43 -4.55
C ALA A 3 9.44 -21.61 -5.35
N ILE A 4 8.14 -21.87 -5.17
CA ILE A 4 7.41 -22.94 -5.88
C ILE A 4 7.25 -22.59 -7.37
N ASP A 5 6.90 -21.34 -7.69
CA ASP A 5 6.79 -20.85 -9.07
C ASP A 5 8.08 -21.10 -9.87
N ASN A 6 9.23 -20.80 -9.27
CA ASN A 6 10.54 -21.02 -9.88
C ASN A 6 10.93 -22.50 -9.92
N ALA A 7 10.77 -23.24 -8.81
CA ALA A 7 11.18 -24.63 -8.70
C ALA A 7 10.50 -25.55 -9.75
N TYR A 8 9.23 -25.28 -10.05
CA TYR A 8 8.44 -26.05 -11.00
C TYR A 8 8.26 -25.37 -12.38
N ARG A 9 8.84 -24.17 -12.57
CA ARG A 9 8.71 -23.34 -13.79
C ARG A 9 7.25 -23.01 -14.14
N LEU A 10 6.44 -22.68 -13.14
CA LEU A 10 4.98 -22.49 -13.30
C LEU A 10 4.66 -21.25 -14.14
N ARG A 11 5.55 -20.24 -14.13
CA ARG A 11 5.57 -19.09 -15.06
C ARG A 11 5.37 -19.43 -16.53
N ARG A 12 5.75 -20.64 -16.97
CA ARG A 12 5.59 -21.09 -18.36
C ARG A 12 4.21 -21.67 -18.67
N ARG A 13 3.42 -22.03 -17.66
CA ARG A 13 2.11 -22.68 -17.89
C ARG A 13 1.11 -21.68 -18.50
N PRO A 14 0.40 -22.04 -19.58
CA PRO A 14 -0.58 -21.16 -20.21
C PRO A 14 -1.69 -20.70 -19.27
N THR A 15 -2.23 -21.62 -18.45
CA THR A 15 -3.31 -21.30 -17.49
C THR A 15 -2.87 -20.29 -16.44
N ARG A 16 -1.65 -20.40 -15.91
CA ARG A 16 -1.05 -19.41 -15.00
C ARG A 16 -0.99 -18.04 -15.67
N ARG A 17 -0.47 -17.98 -16.90
CA ARG A 17 -0.34 -16.72 -17.65
C ARG A 17 -1.69 -16.09 -17.96
N LYS A 18 -2.72 -16.90 -18.24
CA LYS A 18 -4.09 -16.43 -18.48
C LYS A 18 -4.72 -15.83 -17.22
N LEU A 19 -4.48 -16.43 -16.06
CA LEU A 19 -5.10 -16.01 -14.80
C LEU A 19 -4.39 -14.81 -14.14
N PHE A 20 -3.05 -14.82 -14.13
CA PHE A 20 -2.24 -13.83 -13.40
C PHE A 20 -1.60 -12.78 -14.31
N GLY A 21 -1.48 -13.06 -15.61
CA GLY A 21 -0.76 -12.23 -16.56
C GLY A 21 0.66 -12.73 -16.85
N HIS A 22 1.38 -11.97 -17.68
CA HIS A 22 2.67 -12.35 -18.23
C HIS A 22 3.82 -12.11 -17.23
N PRO A 23 4.63 -13.12 -16.88
CA PRO A 23 5.75 -12.96 -15.94
C PRO A 23 6.86 -12.01 -16.40
N ALA A 24 7.02 -11.83 -17.72
CA ALA A 24 8.01 -10.91 -18.28
C ALA A 24 7.49 -9.47 -18.45
N THR A 25 6.32 -9.16 -17.89
CA THR A 25 5.91 -7.76 -17.75
C THR A 25 7.00 -7.04 -16.95
N PRO A 26 7.48 -5.87 -17.38
CA PRO A 26 8.43 -5.10 -16.58
C PRO A 26 7.81 -4.75 -15.22
N TYR A 27 8.58 -4.86 -14.14
CA TYR A 27 8.13 -4.34 -12.86
C TYR A 27 7.96 -2.82 -12.97
N PRO A 28 6.78 -2.28 -12.65
CA PRO A 28 6.61 -0.84 -12.68
C PRO A 28 7.45 -0.22 -11.55
N GLU A 29 8.10 0.91 -11.82
CA GLU A 29 8.74 1.69 -10.73
C GLU A 29 7.70 2.17 -9.72
N TYR A 30 6.45 2.33 -10.17
CA TYR A 30 5.34 2.90 -9.44
C TYR A 30 4.01 2.29 -9.92
N TYR A 31 3.13 1.85 -9.02
CA TYR A 31 1.78 1.36 -9.39
C TYR A 31 0.67 2.04 -8.57
N THR A 32 -0.45 2.36 -9.22
CA THR A 32 -1.64 2.87 -8.55
C THR A 32 -2.58 1.70 -8.23
N PRO A 33 -2.67 1.25 -6.97
CA PRO A 33 -3.57 0.16 -6.61
C PRO A 33 -5.02 0.55 -6.84
N LYS A 34 -5.86 -0.42 -7.20
CA LYS A 34 -7.32 -0.30 -7.28
C LYS A 34 -7.92 -0.86 -5.98
N PRO A 35 -8.27 -0.01 -4.98
CA PRO A 35 -8.50 -0.48 -3.62
C PRO A 35 -9.67 -1.45 -3.45
N TYR A 36 -10.67 -1.32 -4.32
CA TYR A 36 -11.90 -2.12 -4.31
C TYR A 36 -11.89 -3.24 -5.35
N SER A 37 -10.76 -3.50 -6.02
CA SER A 37 -10.68 -4.59 -6.98
C SER A 37 -10.84 -5.92 -6.26
N LYS A 38 -11.89 -6.66 -6.63
CA LYS A 38 -12.11 -8.05 -6.21
C LYS A 38 -11.33 -9.06 -7.06
N SER A 39 -10.56 -8.59 -8.04
CA SER A 39 -9.77 -9.45 -8.93
C SER A 39 -8.48 -9.96 -8.30
N PHE A 40 -8.12 -9.47 -7.12
CA PHE A 40 -6.89 -9.80 -6.41
C PHE A 40 -7.21 -10.24 -4.98
N VAL A 41 -6.36 -11.10 -4.44
CA VAL A 41 -6.44 -11.47 -3.02
C VAL A 41 -5.94 -10.32 -2.15
N GLN A 42 -6.40 -10.28 -0.90
CA GLN A 42 -5.96 -9.36 0.14
C GLN A 42 -5.11 -10.14 1.14
N HIS A 43 -3.79 -9.96 1.09
CA HIS A 43 -2.83 -10.60 1.99
C HIS A 43 -1.86 -9.57 2.58
N LEU A 44 -0.88 -9.08 1.82
CA LEU A 44 -0.07 -7.93 2.22
C LEU A 44 -0.82 -6.61 2.02
N ASP A 45 -0.44 -5.60 2.82
CA ASP A 45 -0.94 -4.23 2.70
C ASP A 45 -0.57 -3.61 1.34
N HIS A 46 -1.20 -2.46 1.02
CA HIS A 46 -0.97 -1.70 -0.22
C HIS A 46 -1.28 -2.42 -1.54
N TRP A 47 -2.16 -3.43 -1.51
CA TRP A 47 -2.57 -4.22 -2.69
C TRP A 47 -1.36 -4.73 -3.48
N TYR A 48 -0.36 -5.26 -2.78
CA TYR A 48 0.88 -5.72 -3.38
C TYR A 48 0.65 -6.76 -4.50
N ALA A 49 -0.42 -7.56 -4.40
CA ALA A 49 -0.87 -8.45 -5.47
C ALA A 49 -1.14 -7.76 -6.82
N GLN A 50 -1.40 -6.45 -6.84
CA GLN A 50 -1.64 -5.67 -8.07
C GLN A 50 -0.35 -5.14 -8.70
N SER A 51 0.78 -5.22 -8.00
CA SER A 51 2.03 -4.61 -8.44
C SER A 51 2.63 -5.31 -9.67
N HIS A 52 2.49 -6.64 -9.75
CA HIS A 52 3.04 -7.44 -10.84
C HIS A 52 2.39 -8.84 -10.89
N PRO A 53 2.24 -9.48 -12.08
CA PRO A 53 1.71 -10.85 -12.22
C PRO A 53 2.37 -11.93 -11.35
N ASP A 54 3.66 -11.78 -11.05
CA ASP A 54 4.36 -12.72 -10.16
C ASP A 54 3.98 -12.50 -8.69
N GLU A 55 3.72 -11.25 -8.29
CA GLU A 55 3.27 -10.93 -6.93
C GLU A 55 1.82 -11.34 -6.72
N ASP A 56 0.94 -11.16 -7.71
CA ASP A 56 -0.43 -11.69 -7.68
C ASP A 56 -0.45 -13.20 -7.41
N PHE A 57 0.41 -13.96 -8.09
CA PHE A 57 0.56 -15.40 -7.84
C PHE A 57 1.12 -15.68 -6.45
N ALA A 58 2.14 -14.94 -6.01
CA ALA A 58 2.78 -15.17 -4.73
C ALA A 58 1.84 -14.91 -3.55
N GLU A 59 1.06 -13.83 -3.63
CA GLU A 59 0.04 -13.44 -2.65
C GLU A 59 -1.13 -14.43 -2.67
N THR A 60 -1.61 -14.84 -3.85
CA THR A 60 -2.65 -15.87 -3.97
C THR A 60 -2.21 -17.19 -3.35
N PHE A 61 -0.96 -17.58 -3.56
CA PHE A 61 -0.38 -18.75 -2.90
C PHE A 61 -0.33 -18.60 -1.38
N ALA A 62 0.02 -17.42 -0.87
CA ALA A 62 0.09 -17.17 0.57
C ALA A 62 -1.30 -17.28 1.23
N VAL A 63 -2.32 -16.68 0.62
CA VAL A 63 -3.71 -16.83 1.06
C VAL A 63 -4.16 -18.29 1.03
N TRP A 64 -3.88 -19.01 -0.06
CA TRP A 64 -4.26 -20.42 -0.17
C TRP A 64 -3.54 -21.30 0.88
N LEU A 65 -2.27 -21.01 1.18
CA LEU A 65 -1.46 -21.80 2.11
C LEU A 65 -1.92 -21.62 3.56
N ASP A 66 -2.44 -20.46 3.94
CA ASP A 66 -2.94 -20.20 5.28
C ASP A 66 -4.25 -20.95 5.54
N PRO A 67 -4.27 -21.93 6.46
CA PRO A 67 -5.48 -22.68 6.78
C PRO A 67 -6.57 -21.82 7.44
N GLN A 68 -6.22 -20.67 8.03
CA GLN A 68 -7.19 -19.75 8.65
C GLN A 68 -7.83 -18.78 7.66
N SER A 69 -7.32 -18.72 6.42
CA SER A 69 -7.79 -17.78 5.40
C SER A 69 -9.27 -17.96 5.02
N MET A 70 -9.82 -19.17 5.23
CA MET A 70 -11.17 -19.57 4.80
C MET A 70 -11.48 -19.12 3.37
N TRP A 71 -10.47 -19.22 2.48
CA TRP A 71 -10.48 -18.51 1.20
C TRP A 71 -11.66 -18.90 0.31
N SER A 72 -12.13 -20.14 0.37
CA SER A 72 -13.25 -20.64 -0.42
C SER A 72 -14.56 -19.90 -0.08
N THR A 73 -14.79 -19.59 1.20
CA THR A 73 -15.95 -18.80 1.61
C THR A 73 -15.70 -17.31 1.44
N ARG A 74 -14.50 -16.82 1.80
CA ARG A 74 -14.16 -15.40 1.78
C ARG A 74 -14.18 -14.78 0.38
N TYR A 75 -13.70 -15.52 -0.62
CA TYR A 75 -13.58 -15.04 -2.00
C TYR A 75 -14.68 -15.59 -2.92
N ALA A 76 -15.69 -16.27 -2.39
CA ALA A 76 -16.79 -16.81 -3.19
C ALA A 76 -17.42 -15.74 -4.10
N GLY A 77 -17.48 -16.01 -5.40
CA GLY A 77 -18.00 -15.11 -6.42
C GLY A 77 -17.09 -13.92 -6.78
N TRP A 78 -15.88 -13.84 -6.23
CA TRP A 78 -14.91 -12.82 -6.61
C TRP A 78 -14.13 -13.26 -7.86
N PRO A 79 -13.71 -12.33 -8.73
CA PRO A 79 -12.83 -12.68 -9.85
C PRO A 79 -11.46 -13.25 -9.44
N ALA A 80 -11.07 -13.13 -8.17
CA ALA A 80 -9.88 -13.78 -7.61
C ALA A 80 -10.08 -15.28 -7.28
N GLU A 81 -11.31 -15.75 -7.10
CA GLU A 81 -11.61 -17.15 -6.74
C GLU A 81 -11.04 -18.17 -7.73
N PRO A 82 -11.17 -18.00 -9.07
CA PRO A 82 -10.56 -18.93 -10.03
C PRO A 82 -9.04 -19.04 -9.90
N LYS A 83 -8.36 -18.01 -9.38
CA LYS A 83 -6.92 -18.03 -9.12
C LYS A 83 -6.60 -18.92 -7.92
N LEU A 84 -7.38 -18.82 -6.85
CA LEU A 84 -7.25 -19.66 -5.64
C LEU A 84 -7.53 -21.14 -5.96
N GLU A 85 -8.61 -21.42 -6.68
CA GLU A 85 -8.90 -22.78 -7.15
C GLU A 85 -7.79 -23.33 -8.05
N TYR A 86 -7.23 -22.48 -8.92
CA TYR A 86 -6.11 -22.87 -9.76
C TYR A 86 -4.90 -23.25 -8.92
N VAL A 87 -4.56 -22.46 -7.90
CA VAL A 87 -3.46 -22.79 -6.97
C VAL A 87 -3.74 -24.08 -6.21
N ASP A 88 -4.97 -24.31 -5.72
CA ASP A 88 -5.33 -25.55 -5.02
C ASP A 88 -5.13 -26.79 -5.90
N ARG A 89 -5.70 -26.79 -7.10
CA ARG A 89 -5.52 -27.89 -8.06
C ARG A 89 -4.05 -28.07 -8.43
N LEU A 90 -3.33 -26.98 -8.64
CA LEU A 90 -1.92 -26.98 -8.99
C LEU A 90 -1.06 -27.61 -7.90
N MET A 91 -1.29 -27.28 -6.62
CA MET A 91 -0.49 -27.82 -5.53
C MET A 91 -0.77 -29.30 -5.28
N ARG A 92 -2.01 -29.76 -5.51
CA ARG A 92 -2.35 -31.19 -5.51
C ARG A 92 -1.67 -31.96 -6.66
N GLU A 93 -1.58 -31.37 -7.86
CA GLU A 93 -0.84 -31.96 -8.99
C GLU A 93 0.66 -32.07 -8.69
N LEU A 94 1.22 -31.05 -8.04
CA LEU A 94 2.66 -30.98 -7.77
C LEU A 94 3.11 -31.81 -6.56
N SER A 95 2.23 -32.17 -5.64
CA SER A 95 2.58 -32.89 -4.39
C SER A 95 3.33 -34.21 -4.63
N HIS A 96 3.08 -34.87 -5.77
CA HIS A 96 3.73 -36.13 -6.16
C HIS A 96 4.81 -35.94 -7.24
N THR A 97 5.11 -34.71 -7.62
CA THR A 97 6.05 -34.38 -8.69
C THR A 97 7.32 -33.78 -8.13
N ARG A 98 8.50 -34.21 -8.61
CA ARG A 98 9.77 -33.60 -8.21
C ARG A 98 9.98 -32.24 -8.90
N PRO A 99 10.58 -31.24 -8.23
CA PRO A 99 10.86 -29.94 -8.83
C PRO A 99 11.84 -30.07 -10.01
N ARG A 100 11.59 -29.28 -11.06
CA ARG A 100 12.39 -29.30 -12.30
C ARG A 100 13.70 -28.55 -12.16
N VAL A 101 13.70 -27.48 -11.36
CA VAL A 101 14.89 -26.70 -11.06
C VAL A 101 15.46 -27.18 -9.73
N LYS A 102 16.70 -27.70 -9.77
CA LYS A 102 17.44 -28.18 -8.59
C LYS A 102 18.75 -27.42 -8.36
N SER A 103 18.90 -26.27 -9.03
CA SER A 103 20.11 -25.47 -8.92
C SER A 103 20.23 -24.90 -7.52
N THR A 104 21.42 -25.01 -6.94
CA THR A 104 21.81 -24.41 -5.66
C THR A 104 22.55 -23.09 -5.83
N ARG A 105 22.59 -22.54 -7.06
CA ARG A 105 23.27 -21.29 -7.35
C ARG A 105 22.63 -20.13 -6.60
N GLU A 106 23.42 -19.47 -5.76
CA GLU A 106 23.02 -18.22 -5.11
C GLU A 106 23.06 -17.07 -6.12
N VAL A 107 21.93 -16.38 -6.27
CA VAL A 107 21.84 -15.10 -7.00
C VAL A 107 22.02 -13.99 -5.99
N ASP A 108 22.92 -13.04 -6.29
CA ASP A 108 23.24 -11.88 -5.44
C ASP A 108 23.49 -12.22 -3.95
N PRO A 109 24.51 -13.08 -3.67
CA PRO A 109 24.77 -13.53 -2.31
C PRO A 109 25.13 -12.35 -1.40
N LEU A 110 24.63 -12.37 -0.16
CA LEU A 110 24.81 -11.29 0.82
C LEU A 110 26.28 -10.88 1.02
N ARG A 111 27.21 -11.84 0.93
CA ARG A 111 28.67 -11.57 1.00
C ARG A 111 29.20 -10.61 -0.07
N ARG A 112 28.46 -10.38 -1.15
CA ARG A 112 28.79 -9.40 -2.20
C ARG A 112 28.17 -8.02 -1.96
N LEU A 113 27.27 -7.88 -0.99
CA LEU A 113 26.63 -6.62 -0.67
C LEU A 113 27.61 -5.71 0.09
N ARG A 114 28.20 -4.74 -0.63
CA ARG A 114 29.10 -3.73 -0.05
C ARG A 114 28.38 -2.46 0.41
N LYS A 115 27.10 -2.34 0.08
CA LYS A 115 26.28 -1.16 0.38
C LYS A 115 26.00 -1.11 1.87
N THR A 116 26.35 0.00 2.51
CA THR A 116 26.00 0.25 3.91
C THR A 116 24.52 0.57 4.04
N LEU A 117 23.98 0.40 5.25
CA LEU A 117 22.60 0.80 5.55
C LEU A 117 22.40 2.31 5.35
N GLY A 118 23.39 3.14 5.70
CA GLY A 118 23.34 4.59 5.50
C GLY A 118 23.24 5.00 4.03
N GLU A 119 24.08 4.41 3.16
CA GLU A 119 23.99 4.61 1.70
C GLU A 119 22.68 4.11 1.13
N HIS A 120 22.13 3.02 1.69
CA HIS A 120 20.81 2.54 1.32
C HIS A 120 19.74 3.59 1.60
N TYR A 121 19.64 4.08 2.83
CA TYR A 121 18.62 5.07 3.16
C TYR A 121 18.84 6.42 2.50
N ARG A 122 20.07 6.86 2.24
CA ARG A 122 20.32 8.09 1.46
C ARG A 122 19.77 7.95 0.03
N LYS A 123 20.16 6.89 -0.70
CA LYS A 123 19.65 6.64 -2.05
C LYS A 123 18.13 6.43 -2.07
N LYS A 124 17.59 5.78 -1.04
CA LYS A 124 16.15 5.59 -0.85
C LYS A 124 15.42 6.94 -0.71
N ARG A 125 15.97 7.86 0.10
CA ARG A 125 15.42 9.21 0.31
C ARG A 125 15.47 10.06 -0.97
N GLU A 126 16.61 10.05 -1.66
CA GLU A 126 16.80 10.74 -2.96
C GLU A 126 15.81 10.24 -4.02
N HIS A 127 15.63 8.92 -4.13
CA HIS A 127 14.76 8.31 -5.13
C HIS A 127 13.26 8.53 -4.87
N TYR A 128 12.84 8.60 -3.60
CA TYR A 128 11.43 8.77 -3.24
C TYR A 128 11.05 10.20 -2.85
N GLY A 129 11.97 11.17 -2.96
CA GLY A 129 11.70 12.57 -2.60
C GLY A 129 11.28 12.74 -1.14
N VAL A 130 11.88 11.94 -0.24
CA VAL A 130 11.63 11.99 1.22
C VAL A 130 12.28 13.21 1.87
N ASP A 131 13.02 14.02 1.12
CA ASP A 131 13.51 15.33 1.54
C ASP A 131 12.43 16.42 1.56
N HIS A 132 11.14 16.04 1.57
CA HIS A 132 10.04 16.95 1.87
C HIS A 132 9.09 16.41 2.95
N PRO A 133 9.52 16.38 4.23
CA PRO A 133 8.60 16.26 5.36
C PRO A 133 7.70 17.49 5.52
N ASP A 134 8.03 18.63 4.88
CA ASP A 134 7.61 19.94 5.39
C ASP A 134 6.57 20.70 4.55
N PHE A 135 6.14 20.19 3.39
CA PHE A 135 5.30 21.00 2.48
C PHE A 135 3.96 21.43 3.08
N TYR A 136 3.47 20.69 4.09
CA TYR A 136 2.24 21.03 4.79
C TYR A 136 2.45 21.23 6.30
N GLU A 137 3.67 21.17 6.83
CA GLU A 137 3.87 21.44 8.25
C GLU A 137 3.53 22.90 8.59
N SER A 138 3.93 23.84 7.73
CA SER A 138 3.53 25.25 7.85
C SER A 138 2.01 25.38 7.87
N ASP A 139 1.32 24.65 7.01
CA ASP A 139 -0.15 24.67 6.92
C ASP A 139 -0.79 24.02 8.16
N LEU A 140 -0.23 22.93 8.69
CA LEU A 140 -0.69 22.31 9.94
C LEU A 140 -0.50 23.25 11.12
N ARG A 141 0.58 24.04 11.15
CA ARG A 141 0.82 25.07 12.18
C ARG A 141 -0.05 26.33 11.99
N ASN A 142 -0.65 26.50 10.82
CA ASN A 142 -1.68 27.52 10.59
C ASN A 142 -3.06 27.04 11.06
N LEU A 143 -3.36 25.74 10.93
CA LEU A 143 -4.64 25.15 11.38
C LEU A 143 -4.67 24.76 12.86
N PHE A 144 -3.51 24.46 13.43
CA PHE A 144 -3.36 23.98 14.80
C PHE A 144 -2.13 24.64 15.44
N SER A 145 -2.02 24.60 16.76
CA SER A 145 -0.91 25.22 17.47
C SER A 145 -0.36 24.34 18.59
N ASP A 146 0.95 24.44 18.82
CA ASP A 146 1.67 23.88 19.98
C ASP A 146 1.92 24.94 21.08
N ALA A 147 1.36 26.14 20.94
CA ALA A 147 1.56 27.22 21.90
C ALA A 147 1.00 26.87 23.29
N PRO A 148 1.65 27.32 24.39
CA PRO A 148 1.27 26.95 25.75
C PRO A 148 -0.18 27.26 26.12
N GLU A 149 -0.75 28.32 25.55
CA GLU A 149 -2.16 28.73 25.77
C GLU A 149 -3.18 27.68 25.31
N TYR A 150 -2.85 26.86 24.32
CA TYR A 150 -3.74 25.83 23.77
C TYR A 150 -3.51 24.43 24.34
N LEU A 151 -2.61 24.25 25.31
CA LEU A 151 -2.28 22.92 25.87
C LEU A 151 -3.49 22.18 26.45
N LYS A 152 -4.49 22.92 26.95
CA LYS A 152 -5.74 22.36 27.48
C LYS A 152 -6.77 22.02 26.39
N ASN A 153 -6.56 22.49 25.17
CA ASN A 153 -7.49 22.24 24.07
C ASN A 153 -7.39 20.80 23.56
N PRO A 154 -8.42 20.32 22.85
CA PRO A 154 -8.39 19.02 22.20
C PRO A 154 -7.17 18.85 21.29
N SER A 155 -6.62 17.63 21.27
CA SER A 155 -5.52 17.29 20.37
C SER A 155 -5.98 17.31 18.91
N ALA A 156 -5.17 17.91 18.04
CA ALA A 156 -5.37 17.90 16.59
C ALA A 156 -5.47 16.46 16.05
N ALA A 157 -4.62 15.55 16.52
CA ALA A 157 -4.66 14.14 16.12
C ALA A 157 -5.98 13.45 16.50
N ARG A 158 -6.56 13.78 17.67
CA ARG A 158 -7.86 13.27 18.09
C ARG A 158 -8.99 13.83 17.23
N PHE A 159 -8.93 15.13 16.94
CA PHE A 159 -9.88 15.81 16.07
C PHE A 159 -9.88 15.19 14.65
N VAL A 160 -8.71 15.08 14.01
CA VAL A 160 -8.58 14.51 12.65
C VAL A 160 -9.14 13.09 12.60
N ARG A 161 -8.88 12.26 13.61
CA ARG A 161 -9.46 10.90 13.71
C ARG A 161 -10.98 10.90 13.79
N ARG A 162 -11.57 11.87 14.49
CA ARG A 162 -13.03 11.99 14.65
C ARG A 162 -13.71 12.39 13.34
N VAL A 163 -13.17 13.39 12.64
CA VAL A 163 -13.77 13.91 11.39
C VAL A 163 -13.39 13.08 10.16
N ARG A 164 -12.44 12.15 10.30
CA ARG A 164 -11.83 11.34 9.24
C ARG A 164 -12.83 10.80 8.21
N LYS A 165 -13.86 10.08 8.67
CA LYS A 165 -14.80 9.37 7.79
C LYS A 165 -15.54 10.34 6.88
N GLU A 166 -15.98 11.45 7.44
CA GLU A 166 -16.77 12.46 6.74
C GLU A 166 -15.88 13.23 5.77
N VAL A 167 -14.78 13.80 6.26
CA VAL A 167 -13.85 14.60 5.46
C VAL A 167 -13.28 13.78 4.30
N ARG A 168 -12.92 12.51 4.53
CA ARG A 168 -12.49 11.60 3.47
C ARG A 168 -13.54 11.43 2.38
N SER A 169 -14.81 11.20 2.77
CA SER A 169 -15.89 11.00 1.81
C SER A 169 -16.12 12.25 0.95
N THR A 170 -16.11 13.42 1.59
CA THR A 170 -16.31 14.71 0.93
C THR A 170 -15.15 15.04 0.00
N VAL A 171 -13.90 14.96 0.46
CA VAL A 171 -12.74 15.27 -0.38
C VAL A 171 -12.62 14.31 -1.56
N ALA A 172 -12.93 13.02 -1.37
CA ALA A 172 -12.95 12.05 -2.45
C ALA A 172 -13.97 12.42 -3.55
N SER A 173 -15.17 12.90 -3.18
CA SER A 173 -16.17 13.29 -4.18
C SER A 173 -15.78 14.52 -5.00
N PHE A 174 -14.94 15.41 -4.45
CA PHE A 174 -14.51 16.63 -5.14
C PHE A 174 -13.23 16.48 -5.96
N THR A 175 -12.36 15.54 -5.61
CA THR A 175 -11.02 15.42 -6.19
C THR A 175 -10.87 14.24 -7.16
N ASP A 176 -11.96 13.49 -7.43
CA ASP A 176 -11.96 12.20 -8.14
C ASP A 176 -10.87 11.23 -7.63
N SER A 177 -10.47 11.41 -6.36
CA SER A 177 -9.40 10.66 -5.72
C SER A 177 -9.93 9.43 -5.02
N TYR A 178 -9.15 8.36 -5.03
CA TYR A 178 -9.47 7.18 -4.24
C TYR A 178 -9.49 7.53 -2.75
N GLN A 179 -10.59 7.18 -2.06
CA GLN A 179 -10.74 7.40 -0.60
C GLN A 179 -9.57 6.84 0.21
N TYR A 180 -8.92 5.78 -0.28
CA TYR A 180 -7.75 5.21 0.35
C TYR A 180 -6.52 6.13 0.33
N THR A 181 -6.24 6.79 -0.80
CA THR A 181 -5.12 7.74 -0.92
C THR A 181 -5.27 8.86 0.10
N ILE A 182 -6.50 9.35 0.24
CA ILE A 182 -6.87 10.36 1.25
C ILE A 182 -6.71 9.78 2.66
N ASP A 183 -7.07 8.51 2.88
CA ASP A 183 -6.85 7.83 4.16
C ASP A 183 -5.36 7.71 4.54
N GLN A 184 -4.48 7.41 3.59
CA GLN A 184 -3.04 7.37 3.86
C GLN A 184 -2.51 8.75 4.24
N LEU A 185 -2.91 9.79 3.51
CA LEU A 185 -2.57 11.18 3.83
C LEU A 185 -3.12 11.59 5.20
N LEU A 186 -4.34 11.16 5.55
CA LEU A 186 -4.92 11.41 6.87
C LEU A 186 -4.14 10.70 7.98
N GLU A 187 -3.61 9.49 7.75
CA GLU A 187 -2.77 8.81 8.74
C GLU A 187 -1.45 9.54 8.95
N SER A 188 -0.78 9.98 7.89
CA SER A 188 0.47 10.75 8.01
C SER A 188 0.25 12.11 8.69
N ILE A 189 -0.88 12.77 8.43
CA ILE A 189 -1.29 14.00 9.15
C ILE A 189 -1.49 13.70 10.64
N VAL A 190 -2.18 12.61 11.00
CA VAL A 190 -2.42 12.22 12.39
C VAL A 190 -1.12 11.94 13.13
N GLU A 191 -0.18 11.23 12.51
CA GLU A 191 1.15 10.98 13.06
C GLU A 191 1.90 12.30 13.28
N ARG A 192 1.94 13.18 12.27
CA ARG A 192 2.64 14.46 12.39
C ARG A 192 2.04 15.38 13.46
N CYS A 193 0.71 15.45 13.55
CA CYS A 193 0.03 16.21 14.61
C CYS A 193 0.38 15.71 16.02
N ARG A 194 0.71 14.42 16.18
CA ARG A 194 1.16 13.87 17.47
C ARG A 194 2.60 14.22 17.77
N GLU A 195 3.48 14.06 16.79
CA GLU A 195 4.91 14.38 16.91
C GLU A 195 5.10 15.85 17.31
N LEU A 196 4.32 16.75 16.72
CA LEU A 196 4.35 18.18 16.99
C LEU A 196 3.48 18.61 18.18
N ASN A 197 2.79 17.67 18.84
CA ASN A 197 1.85 17.94 19.96
C ASN A 197 0.82 19.05 19.65
N LEU A 198 0.31 19.08 18.42
CA LEU A 198 -0.60 20.13 17.96
C LEU A 198 -1.99 20.05 18.61
N ARG A 199 -2.56 21.23 18.87
CA ARG A 199 -3.84 21.46 19.55
C ARG A 199 -4.74 22.36 18.71
N LEU A 200 -6.05 22.22 18.91
CA LEU A 200 -7.03 23.11 18.25
C LEU A 200 -6.88 24.54 18.78
N THR A 201 -6.90 25.51 17.87
CA THR A 201 -6.95 26.94 18.17
C THR A 201 -8.38 27.46 18.27
N ASP A 202 -9.29 26.87 17.47
CA ASP A 202 -10.67 27.29 17.29
C ASP A 202 -11.68 26.17 17.62
N SER A 203 -12.97 26.43 17.42
CA SER A 203 -14.02 25.42 17.59
C SER A 203 -13.85 24.26 16.60
N GLU A 204 -14.39 23.09 16.95
CA GLU A 204 -14.29 21.91 16.08
C GLU A 204 -14.99 22.14 14.74
N GLU A 205 -16.09 22.88 14.72
CA GLU A 205 -16.84 23.21 13.50
C GLU A 205 -16.04 24.11 12.57
N ALA A 206 -15.41 25.17 13.09
CA ALA A 206 -14.59 26.08 12.29
C ALA A 206 -13.34 25.36 11.76
N THR A 207 -12.62 24.68 12.66
CA THR A 207 -11.41 23.91 12.31
C THR A 207 -11.69 22.86 11.22
N LYS A 208 -12.88 22.26 11.22
CA LYS A 208 -13.26 21.25 10.23
C LYS A 208 -13.40 21.81 8.82
N ILE A 209 -13.92 23.02 8.69
CA ILE A 209 -14.04 23.69 7.39
C ILE A 209 -12.63 23.95 6.82
N ASP A 210 -11.76 24.55 7.62
CA ASP A 210 -10.39 24.86 7.21
C ASP A 210 -9.59 23.58 6.92
N PHE A 211 -9.79 22.53 7.72
CA PHE A 211 -9.20 21.22 7.50
C PHE A 211 -9.66 20.54 6.21
N MET A 212 -10.93 20.71 5.80
CA MET A 212 -11.41 20.21 4.51
C MET A 212 -10.74 20.93 3.34
N VAL A 213 -10.57 22.25 3.42
CA VAL A 213 -9.85 23.04 2.40
C VAL A 213 -8.40 22.58 2.31
N PHE A 214 -7.73 22.51 3.45
CA PHE A 214 -6.36 22.00 3.57
C PHE A 214 -6.22 20.61 2.95
N LEU A 215 -7.03 19.64 3.37
CA LEU A 215 -6.92 18.27 2.88
C LEU A 215 -7.20 18.17 1.38
N THR A 216 -8.10 18.99 0.85
CA THR A 216 -8.37 19.04 -0.60
C THR A 216 -7.14 19.50 -1.37
N VAL A 217 -6.52 20.62 -0.95
CA VAL A 217 -5.28 21.13 -1.56
C VAL A 217 -4.16 20.10 -1.47
N GLN A 218 -3.97 19.49 -0.30
CA GLN A 218 -2.93 18.48 -0.11
C GLN A 218 -3.20 17.21 -0.93
N THR A 219 -4.46 16.79 -1.05
CA THR A 219 -4.85 15.65 -1.90
C THR A 219 -4.53 15.94 -3.36
N MET A 220 -4.87 17.13 -3.85
CA MET A 220 -4.54 17.55 -5.23
C MET A 220 -3.03 17.64 -5.45
N ASN A 221 -2.28 18.25 -4.53
CA ASN A 221 -0.81 18.31 -4.61
C ASN A 221 -0.17 16.90 -4.56
N TYR A 222 -0.73 16.01 -3.74
CA TYR A 222 -0.30 14.61 -3.63
C TYR A 222 -0.58 13.82 -4.92
N LEU A 223 -1.70 14.06 -5.58
CA LEU A 223 -2.00 13.50 -6.90
C LEU A 223 -1.05 14.04 -7.98
N HIS A 224 -0.85 15.36 -8.03
CA HIS A 224 0.00 16.02 -9.00
C HIS A 224 1.49 15.68 -8.83
N SER A 225 1.94 15.34 -7.62
CA SER A 225 3.33 14.92 -7.33
C SER A 225 3.62 13.45 -7.64
N GLY A 226 2.64 12.67 -8.13
CA GLY A 226 2.84 11.25 -8.48
C GLY A 226 2.91 10.29 -7.28
N ARG A 227 2.64 10.77 -6.05
CA ARG A 227 2.75 10.00 -4.80
C ARG A 227 1.62 8.99 -4.56
N HIS A 228 0.52 9.06 -5.32
CA HIS A 228 -0.55 8.05 -5.34
C HIS A 228 -0.11 6.68 -5.90
N ARG A 229 1.16 6.56 -6.29
CA ARG A 229 1.73 5.35 -6.83
C ARG A 229 2.65 4.72 -5.79
N VAL A 230 2.40 3.46 -5.46
CA VAL A 230 3.25 2.65 -4.59
C VAL A 230 4.49 2.26 -5.37
N ALA A 231 5.67 2.55 -4.82
CA ALA A 231 6.93 2.14 -5.42
C ALA A 231 7.28 0.69 -5.06
N LEU A 232 7.88 -0.03 -6.01
CA LEU A 232 8.41 -1.38 -5.83
C LEU A 232 9.88 -1.35 -5.37
#